data_AF-A0A9P6CTP8-F1
#
_entry.id   AF-A0A9P6CTP8-F1
#
_cell.length_a   1.000
_cell.length_b   1.000
_cell.length_c   1.000
_cell.angle_alpha   90.00
_cell.angle_beta   90.00
_cell.angle_gamma   90.00
#
_symmetry.space_group_name_H-M   'P 1'
#
loop_
_entity.id
_entity.type
_entity.pdbx_description
1 polymer ?
#
loop_
_entity_poly.entity_id
_entity_poly.type
_entity_poly.pdbx_seq_one_letter_code
_entity_poly.pdbx_strand_id
1 'polypeptide(L)'
;MKKVLDIPRELHIEILSNLDAVSLIQCAMTCKTFYSAYKTSSLLEYIVQLHLDGLKHTGTQITESYSECLQRLLRRRHARLSAKWTECQERGTQHFCEAYELVGGFFANTNGRNLEILDLMRASEDNTVDVTFIEGGPARFQEFSMDPSQDMVVWVVDVSPSPQTDWDDCTYHHQIY
;
A
#
# COMPACT_ATOMS: atom_id res chain seq x y z
N MET A 1 -8.26 39.80 22.03
CA MET A 1 -8.65 38.56 21.33
C MET A 1 -7.50 38.19 20.40
N LYS A 2 -6.77 37.10 20.68
CA LYS A 2 -5.66 36.66 19.81
C LYS A 2 -6.26 36.00 18.58
N LYS A 3 -5.85 36.40 17.38
CA LYS A 3 -6.34 35.79 16.14
C LYS A 3 -5.52 34.52 15.88
N VAL A 4 -6.16 33.53 15.25
CA VAL A 4 -5.50 32.26 14.87
C VAL A 4 -4.27 32.47 13.97
N LEU A 5 -4.23 33.58 13.23
CA LEU A 5 -3.10 33.91 12.36
C LEU A 5 -1.91 34.51 13.11
N ASP A 6 -2.07 34.91 14.37
CA ASP A 6 -1.04 35.59 15.16
C ASP A 6 -0.19 34.61 16.00
N ILE A 7 -0.43 33.30 15.89
CA ILE A 7 0.34 32.28 16.59
C ILE A 7 1.62 31.93 15.79
N PRO A 8 2.65 31.37 16.47
CA PRO A 8 3.86 30.89 15.80
C PRO A 8 3.56 29.86 14.70
N ARG A 9 4.39 29.86 13.66
CA ARG A 9 4.24 28.98 12.49
C ARG A 9 4.28 27.50 12.86
N GLU A 10 5.06 27.15 13.88
CA GLU A 10 5.19 25.78 14.38
C GLU A 10 3.82 25.24 14.82
N LEU A 11 3.00 26.09 15.46
CA LEU A 11 1.63 25.74 15.85
C LEU A 11 0.69 25.70 14.64
N HIS A 12 0.90 26.52 13.60
CA HIS A 12 0.16 26.35 12.35
C HIS A 12 0.43 24.99 11.72
N ILE A 13 1.69 24.56 11.68
CA ILE A 13 2.07 23.26 11.12
C ILE A 13 1.42 22.13 11.92
N GLU A 14 1.47 22.20 13.24
CA GLU A 14 0.87 21.20 14.13
C GLU A 14 -0.65 21.11 13.99
N ILE A 15 -1.34 22.27 13.90
CA ILE A 15 -2.79 22.28 13.65
C ILE A 15 -3.10 21.68 12.28
N LEU A 16 -2.39 22.11 11.24
CA LEU A 16 -2.62 21.65 9.87
C LEU A 16 -2.29 20.17 9.68
N SER A 17 -1.34 19.60 10.42
CA SER A 17 -0.98 18.17 10.33
C SER A 17 -2.05 17.24 10.91
N ASN A 18 -3.01 17.77 11.67
CA ASN A 18 -4.16 17.02 12.19
C ASN A 18 -5.35 17.00 11.20
N LEU A 19 -5.25 17.71 10.08
CA LEU A 19 -6.28 17.72 9.04
C LEU A 19 -6.04 16.61 8.03
N ASP A 20 -7.12 16.13 7.41
CA ASP A 20 -7.01 15.32 6.20
C ASP A 20 -6.46 16.18 5.05
N ALA A 21 -5.88 15.52 4.04
CA ALA A 21 -5.20 16.20 2.94
C ALA A 21 -6.11 17.18 2.18
N VAL A 22 -7.40 16.89 2.04
CA VAL A 22 -8.35 17.76 1.33
C VAL A 22 -8.59 19.02 2.15
N SER A 23 -8.91 18.87 3.43
CA SER A 23 -9.09 20.01 4.35
C SER A 23 -7.82 20.85 4.46
N LEU A 24 -6.64 20.23 4.49
CA LEU A 24 -5.34 20.92 4.51
C LEU A 24 -5.16 21.82 3.28
N ILE A 25 -5.42 21.29 2.08
CA ILE A 25 -5.33 22.08 0.82
C ILE A 25 -6.33 23.24 0.85
N GLN A 26 -7.58 22.98 1.26
CA GLN A 26 -8.59 24.03 1.38
C GLN A 26 -8.13 25.14 2.33
N CYS A 27 -7.61 24.80 3.52
CA CYS A 27 -7.04 25.76 4.45
C CYS A 27 -5.89 26.56 3.82
N ALA A 28 -4.98 25.90 3.10
CA ALA A 28 -3.89 26.58 2.39
C ALA A 28 -4.41 27.54 1.30
N MET A 29 -5.55 27.27 0.68
CA MET A 29 -6.17 28.17 -0.30
C MET A 29 -6.85 29.39 0.32
N THR A 30 -7.22 29.34 1.61
CA THR A 30 -7.93 30.45 2.26
C THR A 30 -7.06 31.66 2.58
N CYS A 31 -5.78 31.46 2.97
CA CYS A 31 -4.91 32.57 3.35
C CYS A 31 -3.43 32.30 3.08
N LYS A 32 -2.66 33.38 2.89
CA LYS A 32 -1.22 33.33 2.60
C LYS A 32 -0.40 32.71 3.74
N THR A 33 -0.85 32.85 4.99
CA THR A 33 -0.16 32.30 6.15
C THR A 33 -0.20 30.77 6.15
N PHE A 34 -1.38 30.17 5.98
CA PHE A 34 -1.52 28.71 5.86
C PHE A 34 -0.89 28.17 4.59
N TYR A 35 -1.02 28.91 3.47
CA TYR A 35 -0.30 28.56 2.25
C TYR A 35 1.22 28.50 2.47
N SER A 36 1.78 29.49 3.16
CA SER A 36 3.20 29.53 3.49
C SER A 36 3.59 28.39 4.42
N ALA A 37 2.80 28.11 5.47
CA ALA A 37 3.06 27.01 6.39
C ALA A 37 3.10 25.67 5.64
N TYR A 38 2.12 25.41 4.77
CA TYR A 38 2.08 24.27 3.88
C TYR A 38 3.34 24.19 2.99
N LYS A 39 3.64 25.27 2.25
CA LYS A 39 4.75 25.28 1.29
C LYS A 39 6.14 25.14 1.91
N THR A 40 6.31 25.51 3.18
CA THR A 40 7.60 25.41 3.87
C THR A 40 7.75 24.15 4.72
N SER A 41 6.72 23.33 4.83
CA SER A 41 6.71 22.14 5.69
C SER A 41 6.70 20.86 4.87
N SER A 42 7.83 20.13 4.88
CA SER A 42 7.92 18.82 4.23
C SER A 42 6.91 17.82 4.79
N LEU A 43 6.53 17.94 6.08
CA LEU A 43 5.48 17.13 6.70
C LEU A 43 4.13 17.34 6.01
N LEU A 44 3.70 18.59 5.86
CA LEU A 44 2.39 18.91 5.28
C LEU A 44 2.36 18.56 3.79
N GLU A 45 3.45 18.82 3.08
CA GLU A 45 3.59 18.40 1.68
C GLU A 45 3.58 16.88 1.55
N TYR A 46 4.27 16.16 2.43
CA TYR A 46 4.28 14.70 2.45
C TYR A 46 2.88 14.10 2.65
N ILE A 47 2.09 14.62 3.60
CA ILE A 47 0.70 14.20 3.82
C ILE A 47 -0.13 14.35 2.54
N VAL A 48 -0.01 15.49 1.87
CA VAL A 48 -0.72 15.75 0.61
C VAL A 48 -0.24 14.82 -0.50
N GLN A 49 1.06 14.61 -0.64
CA GLN A 49 1.60 13.72 -1.67
C GLN A 49 1.19 12.27 -1.48
N LEU A 50 1.16 11.77 -0.23
CA LEU A 50 0.64 10.44 0.08
C LEU A 50 -0.82 10.30 -0.38
N HIS A 51 -1.66 11.28 -0.04
CA HIS A 51 -3.05 11.27 -0.44
C HIS A 51 -3.24 11.26 -1.96
N LEU A 52 -2.44 12.03 -2.70
CA LEU A 52 -2.47 12.03 -4.17
C LEU A 52 -2.12 10.66 -4.78
N ASP A 53 -1.26 9.88 -4.11
CA ASP A 53 -0.91 8.53 -4.54
C ASP A 53 -1.89 7.46 -4.01
N GLY A 54 -2.93 7.84 -3.29
CA GLY A 54 -3.85 6.91 -2.63
C GLY A 54 -3.22 6.15 -1.46
N LEU A 55 -2.10 6.65 -0.92
CA LEU A 55 -1.34 6.02 0.14
C LEU A 55 -1.68 6.64 1.50
N LYS A 56 -1.52 5.84 2.56
CA LYS A 56 -1.54 6.31 3.95
C LYS A 56 -0.20 6.01 4.59
N HIS A 57 0.25 6.91 5.46
CA HIS A 57 1.41 6.60 6.28
C HIS A 57 1.04 5.47 7.24
N THR A 58 1.73 4.35 7.13
CA THR A 58 1.58 3.18 8.00
C THR A 58 2.88 3.00 8.76
N GLY A 59 2.85 3.28 10.06
CA GLY A 59 4.02 3.22 10.93
C GLY A 59 3.84 4.13 12.14
N THR A 60 4.33 3.70 13.30
CA THR A 60 4.29 4.50 14.53
C THR A 60 5.52 5.37 14.71
N GLN A 61 6.60 5.09 13.96
CA GLN A 61 7.84 5.86 14.03
C GLN A 61 8.43 6.07 12.64
N ILE A 62 8.54 7.34 12.27
CA ILE A 62 9.36 7.76 11.15
C ILE A 62 10.76 7.96 11.73
N THR A 63 11.69 7.08 11.35
CA THR A 63 13.11 7.15 11.72
C THR A 63 13.87 8.17 10.86
N GLU A 64 13.36 8.46 9.67
CA GLU A 64 13.93 9.38 8.68
C GLU A 64 13.32 10.79 8.78
N SER A 65 13.86 11.78 8.07
CA SER A 65 13.17 13.08 7.99
C SER A 65 11.97 13.02 7.04
N TYR A 66 10.93 13.83 7.29
CA TYR A 66 9.82 13.99 6.34
C TYR A 66 10.26 14.48 4.95
N SER A 67 11.36 15.24 4.88
CA SER A 67 11.99 15.64 3.61
C SER A 67 12.52 14.44 2.81
N GLU A 68 13.22 13.51 3.46
CA GLU A 68 13.73 12.30 2.81
C GLU A 68 12.57 11.40 2.37
N CYS A 69 11.57 11.22 3.25
CA CYS A 69 10.34 10.50 2.93
C CYS A 69 9.65 11.08 1.69
N LEU A 70 9.51 12.41 1.62
CA LEU A 70 8.90 13.11 0.49
C LEU A 70 9.72 12.93 -0.80
N GLN A 71 11.04 13.09 -0.74
CA GLN A 71 11.89 12.89 -1.91
C GLN A 71 11.83 11.45 -2.43
N ARG A 72 11.83 10.46 -1.54
CA ARG A 72 11.68 9.05 -1.91
C ARG A 72 10.33 8.79 -2.58
N LEU A 73 9.25 9.34 -2.04
CA LEU A 73 7.92 9.23 -2.62
C LEU A 73 7.87 9.81 -4.05
N LEU A 74 8.37 11.04 -4.23
CA LEU A 74 8.41 11.69 -5.55
C LEU A 74 9.29 10.93 -6.55
N ARG A 75 10.45 10.41 -6.11
CA ARG A 75 11.34 9.58 -6.93
C ARG A 75 10.63 8.31 -7.41
N ARG A 76 9.94 7.60 -6.50
CA ARG A 76 9.15 6.39 -6.84
C ARG A 76 8.04 6.71 -7.84
N ARG A 77 7.29 7.80 -7.63
CA ARG A 77 6.26 8.25 -8.57
C ARG A 77 6.84 8.54 -9.96
N HIS A 78 7.97 9.25 -10.02
CA HIS A 78 8.62 9.57 -11.29
C HIS A 78 9.13 8.31 -12.01
N ALA A 79 9.75 7.38 -11.30
CA ALA A 79 10.18 6.10 -11.86
C ALA A 79 9.00 5.30 -12.43
N ARG A 80 7.87 5.24 -11.68
CA ARG A 80 6.64 4.58 -12.12
C ARG A 80 6.08 5.20 -13.40
N LEU A 81 5.96 6.53 -13.45
CA LEU A 81 5.42 7.24 -14.62
C LEU A 81 6.34 7.16 -15.85
N SER A 82 7.64 7.07 -15.63
CA SER A 82 8.62 6.97 -16.71
C SER A 82 8.90 5.53 -17.18
N ALA A 83 8.32 4.52 -16.49
CA ALA A 83 8.61 3.11 -16.69
C ALA A 83 10.11 2.77 -16.72
N LYS A 84 10.92 3.58 -16.02
CA LYS A 84 12.37 3.38 -15.94
C LYS A 84 12.68 2.47 -14.77
N TRP A 85 13.26 1.32 -15.08
CA TRP A 85 13.88 0.44 -14.09
C TRP A 85 14.99 1.22 -13.37
N THR A 86 14.82 1.41 -12.07
CA THR A 86 15.86 2.02 -11.22
C THR A 86 16.79 0.96 -10.65
N GLU A 87 16.28 -0.25 -10.45
CA GLU A 87 16.99 -1.38 -9.87
C GLU A 87 16.33 -2.68 -10.35
N CYS A 88 17.13 -3.73 -10.53
CA CYS A 88 16.63 -5.08 -10.80
C CYS A 88 17.08 -5.96 -9.64
N GLN A 89 16.13 -6.59 -8.96
CA GLN A 89 16.41 -7.52 -7.88
C GLN A 89 15.81 -8.87 -8.22
N GLU A 90 16.63 -9.91 -8.11
CA GLU A 90 16.18 -11.28 -8.22
C GLU A 90 15.81 -11.79 -6.82
N ARG A 91 14.61 -12.36 -6.71
CA ARG A 91 14.20 -13.09 -5.51
C ARG A 91 13.86 -14.52 -5.88
N GLY A 92 14.50 -15.45 -5.18
CA GLY A 92 14.08 -16.84 -5.18
C GLY A 92 12.85 -17.00 -4.31
N THR A 93 11.83 -17.68 -4.82
CA THR A 93 10.71 -18.18 -4.02
C THR A 93 11.19 -19.41 -3.25
N GLN A 94 10.91 -19.51 -1.95
CA GLN A 94 11.36 -20.64 -1.11
C GLN A 94 10.64 -21.95 -1.44
N HIS A 95 9.53 -21.90 -2.17
CA HIS A 95 8.68 -23.05 -2.46
C HIS A 95 8.42 -23.21 -3.96
N PHE A 96 8.00 -24.42 -4.34
CA PHE A 96 7.45 -24.69 -5.66
C PHE A 96 6.20 -23.82 -5.87
N CYS A 97 6.18 -23.08 -6.97
CA CYS A 97 5.08 -22.24 -7.38
C CYS A 97 4.10 -23.08 -8.22
N GLU A 98 2.90 -23.32 -7.69
CA GLU A 98 1.80 -23.99 -8.42
C GLU A 98 1.02 -22.99 -9.27
N ALA A 99 0.72 -21.82 -8.71
CA ALA A 99 0.12 -20.69 -9.42
C ALA A 99 0.70 -19.38 -8.90
N TYR A 100 0.72 -18.36 -9.75
CA TYR A 100 1.11 -17.00 -9.39
C TYR A 100 0.25 -15.98 -10.10
N GLU A 101 0.21 -14.78 -9.54
CA GLU A 101 -0.44 -13.63 -10.14
C GLU A 101 0.36 -12.36 -9.86
N LEU A 102 0.35 -11.44 -10.82
CA LEU A 102 0.99 -10.14 -10.72
C LEU A 102 -0.01 -9.07 -11.12
N VAL A 103 -0.52 -8.30 -10.16
CA VAL A 103 -1.48 -7.22 -10.42
C VAL A 103 -1.30 -6.09 -9.41
N GLY A 104 -1.44 -4.85 -9.89
CA GLY A 104 -1.43 -3.67 -9.04
C GLY A 104 -0.10 -3.37 -8.32
N GLY A 105 1.01 -4.03 -8.70
CA GLY A 105 2.27 -3.95 -7.96
C GLY A 105 2.39 -4.97 -6.82
N PHE A 106 1.45 -5.90 -6.73
CA PHE A 106 1.55 -7.07 -5.87
C PHE A 106 1.94 -8.29 -6.70
N PHE A 107 2.80 -9.13 -6.14
CA PHE A 107 3.07 -10.46 -6.64
C PHE A 107 2.57 -11.46 -5.61
N ALA A 108 1.72 -12.37 -6.04
CA ALA A 108 1.24 -13.45 -5.20
C ALA A 108 1.68 -14.79 -5.80
N ASN A 109 2.05 -15.73 -4.93
CA ASN A 109 2.34 -17.10 -5.32
C ASN A 109 1.66 -18.08 -4.36
N THR A 110 1.36 -19.28 -4.84
CA THR A 110 0.92 -20.37 -3.98
C THR A 110 1.73 -21.64 -4.23
N ASN A 111 1.94 -22.41 -3.16
CA ASN A 111 2.44 -23.78 -3.22
C ASN A 111 1.31 -24.83 -3.11
N GLY A 112 0.07 -24.41 -3.38
CA GLY A 112 -1.13 -25.21 -3.23
C GLY A 112 -1.71 -25.24 -1.82
N ARG A 113 -0.96 -24.87 -0.78
CA ARG A 113 -1.47 -24.80 0.60
C ARG A 113 -1.38 -23.43 1.23
N ASN A 114 -0.35 -22.69 0.88
CA ASN A 114 -0.11 -21.35 1.40
C ASN A 114 -0.16 -20.39 0.23
N LEU A 115 -0.71 -19.22 0.46
CA LEU A 115 -0.65 -18.09 -0.44
C LEU A 115 0.29 -17.04 0.17
N GLU A 116 1.32 -16.69 -0.58
CA GLU A 116 2.30 -15.67 -0.22
C GLU A 116 2.04 -14.45 -1.10
N ILE A 117 1.78 -13.30 -0.50
CA ILE A 117 1.56 -12.04 -1.21
C ILE A 117 2.68 -11.06 -0.85
N LEU A 118 3.36 -10.56 -1.88
CA LEU A 118 4.45 -9.62 -1.83
C LEU A 118 3.98 -8.27 -2.39
N ASP A 119 4.06 -7.21 -1.58
CA ASP A 119 3.92 -5.84 -2.09
C ASP A 119 5.25 -5.38 -2.70
N LEU A 120 5.34 -5.42 -4.03
CA LEU A 120 6.54 -5.02 -4.77
C LEU A 120 6.77 -3.50 -4.76
N MET A 121 5.74 -2.71 -4.41
CA MET A 121 5.82 -1.25 -4.35
C MET A 121 6.33 -0.76 -2.99
N ARG A 122 6.17 -1.58 -1.94
CA ARG A 122 6.65 -1.31 -0.58
C ARG A 122 8.03 -1.87 -0.29
N ALA A 123 8.59 -2.72 -1.17
CA ALA A 123 9.95 -3.23 -1.07
C ALA A 123 10.90 -2.13 -0.60
N SER A 124 11.39 -2.27 0.63
CA SER A 124 12.25 -1.28 1.27
C SER A 124 13.65 -1.32 0.63
N GLU A 125 14.43 -0.25 0.82
CA GLU A 125 15.85 -0.23 0.43
C GLU A 125 16.64 -1.32 1.19
N ASP A 126 16.12 -1.80 2.34
CA ASP A 126 16.68 -2.89 3.14
C ASP A 126 16.34 -4.29 2.61
N ASN A 127 15.69 -4.37 1.43
CA ASN A 127 15.28 -5.63 0.84
C ASN A 127 14.36 -6.43 1.79
N THR A 128 13.52 -5.72 2.55
CA THR A 128 12.40 -6.31 3.28
C THR A 128 11.13 -5.98 2.49
N VAL A 129 10.47 -7.01 2.00
CA VAL A 129 9.15 -6.90 1.38
C VAL A 129 8.15 -7.28 2.46
N ASP A 130 7.10 -6.49 2.61
CA ASP A 130 5.97 -6.88 3.46
C ASP A 130 5.35 -8.12 2.81
N VAL A 131 5.55 -9.27 3.47
CA VAL A 131 5.02 -10.55 3.03
C VAL A 131 3.77 -10.85 3.83
N THR A 132 2.63 -10.92 3.17
CA THR A 132 1.41 -11.44 3.77
C THR A 132 1.32 -12.92 3.48
N PHE A 133 1.39 -13.73 4.54
CA PHE A 133 1.19 -15.17 4.45
C PHE A 133 -0.25 -15.51 4.83
N ILE A 134 -0.91 -16.23 3.94
CA ILE A 134 -2.23 -16.79 4.16
C ILE A 134 -2.05 -18.30 4.20
N GLU A 135 -2.16 -18.88 5.39
CA GLU A 135 -2.28 -20.32 5.54
C GLU A 135 -3.63 -20.76 4.98
N GLY A 136 -3.59 -21.67 4.02
CA GLY A 136 -4.80 -22.25 3.47
C GLY A 136 -5.52 -23.12 4.49
N GLY A 137 -6.85 -23.15 4.37
CA GLY A 137 -7.70 -24.08 5.10
C GLY A 137 -7.42 -25.55 4.69
N PRO A 138 -8.34 -26.49 5.00
CA PRO A 138 -8.12 -27.91 4.73
C PRO A 138 -8.02 -28.29 3.25
N ALA A 139 -8.36 -27.38 2.32
CA ALA A 139 -8.39 -27.62 0.89
C ALA A 139 -7.18 -26.99 0.18
N ARG A 140 -6.80 -27.59 -0.96
CA ARG A 140 -5.65 -27.15 -1.76
C ARG A 140 -6.08 -26.04 -2.72
N PHE A 141 -5.32 -24.95 -2.78
CA PHE A 141 -5.47 -23.89 -3.78
C PHE A 141 -5.03 -24.42 -5.14
N GLN A 142 -5.92 -24.38 -6.13
CA GLN A 142 -5.59 -24.78 -7.50
C GLN A 142 -5.26 -23.57 -8.36
N GLU A 143 -6.12 -22.56 -8.30
CA GLU A 143 -5.98 -21.28 -9.00
C GLU A 143 -6.46 -20.16 -8.08
N PHE A 144 -5.95 -18.96 -8.29
CA PHE A 144 -6.44 -17.77 -7.60
C PHE A 144 -6.37 -16.55 -8.52
N SER A 145 -7.18 -15.54 -8.19
CA SER A 145 -7.10 -14.21 -8.76
C SER A 145 -7.26 -13.16 -7.65
N MET A 146 -6.61 -12.01 -7.77
CA MET A 146 -6.61 -10.94 -6.79
C MET A 146 -7.02 -9.60 -7.42
N ASP A 147 -7.76 -8.80 -6.64
CA ASP A 147 -8.02 -7.40 -6.94
C ASP A 147 -7.59 -6.56 -5.73
N PRO A 148 -6.34 -6.07 -5.71
CA PRO A 148 -5.84 -5.25 -4.61
C PRO A 148 -6.60 -3.93 -4.43
N SER A 149 -7.34 -3.47 -5.44
CA SER A 149 -8.14 -2.24 -5.33
C SER A 149 -9.43 -2.43 -4.52
N GLN A 150 -9.87 -3.68 -4.37
CA GLN A 150 -11.03 -4.09 -3.58
C GLN A 150 -10.65 -4.85 -2.31
N ASP A 151 -9.35 -4.97 -2.03
CA ASP A 151 -8.80 -5.76 -0.95
C ASP A 151 -9.33 -7.22 -0.95
N MET A 152 -9.30 -7.83 -2.13
CA MET A 152 -9.93 -9.13 -2.38
C MET A 152 -8.95 -10.11 -3.02
N VAL A 153 -8.98 -11.34 -2.53
CA VAL A 153 -8.42 -12.52 -3.21
C VAL A 153 -9.53 -13.56 -3.34
N VAL A 154 -9.64 -14.13 -4.54
CA VAL A 154 -10.55 -15.22 -4.88
C VAL A 154 -9.72 -16.43 -5.27
N TRP A 155 -10.05 -17.61 -4.76
CA TRP A 155 -9.36 -18.83 -5.14
C TRP A 155 -10.34 -19.97 -5.39
N VAL A 156 -9.87 -20.91 -6.22
CA VAL A 156 -10.55 -22.17 -6.51
C VAL A 156 -9.92 -23.24 -5.64
N VAL A 157 -10.74 -23.89 -4.82
CA VAL A 157 -10.34 -25.03 -4.00
C VAL A 157 -10.78 -26.34 -4.64
N ASP A 158 -9.90 -27.34 -4.62
CA ASP A 158 -10.31 -28.71 -4.89
C ASP A 158 -11.03 -29.25 -3.66
N VAL A 159 -12.36 -29.28 -3.73
CA VAL A 159 -13.19 -29.99 -2.75
C VAL A 159 -13.24 -31.43 -3.22
N SER A 160 -12.19 -32.22 -2.96
CA SER A 160 -12.21 -33.63 -3.33
C SER A 160 -13.47 -34.26 -2.73
N PRO A 161 -14.46 -34.69 -3.54
CA PRO A 161 -15.69 -35.20 -2.98
C PRO A 161 -15.34 -36.53 -2.32
N SER A 162 -15.86 -36.79 -1.11
CA SER A 162 -16.13 -38.19 -0.74
C SER A 162 -16.86 -38.83 -1.92
N PRO A 163 -16.54 -40.06 -2.34
CA PRO A 163 -16.89 -40.58 -3.66
C PRO A 163 -18.41 -40.72 -3.83
N GLN A 164 -19.10 -39.63 -4.16
CA GLN A 164 -20.50 -39.46 -4.58
C GLN A 164 -20.91 -37.97 -4.45
N THR A 165 -20.50 -37.11 -5.40
CA THR A 165 -21.35 -36.00 -5.86
C THR A 165 -20.85 -35.39 -7.17
N ASP A 166 -21.82 -34.86 -7.92
CA ASP A 166 -21.75 -34.27 -9.26
C ASP A 166 -20.65 -33.22 -9.46
N TRP A 167 -20.28 -33.01 -10.72
CA TRP A 167 -19.29 -32.05 -11.23
C TRP A 167 -19.64 -30.56 -11.03
N ASP A 168 -20.58 -30.24 -10.12
CA ASP A 168 -21.15 -28.89 -9.95
C ASP A 168 -20.59 -28.09 -8.76
N ASP A 169 -19.73 -28.67 -7.90
CA ASP A 169 -19.29 -28.03 -6.65
C ASP A 169 -17.91 -27.34 -6.73
N CYS A 170 -17.77 -26.32 -7.59
CA CYS A 170 -16.72 -25.31 -7.43
C CYS A 170 -17.18 -24.28 -6.38
N THR A 171 -16.68 -24.38 -5.15
CA THR A 171 -17.03 -23.44 -4.08
C THR A 171 -16.08 -22.25 -4.06
N TYR A 172 -16.61 -21.04 -4.29
CA TYR A 172 -15.86 -19.79 -4.21
C TYR A 172 -15.77 -19.32 -2.75
N HIS A 173 -14.56 -19.11 -2.27
CA HIS A 173 -14.31 -18.46 -0.99
C HIS A 173 -13.74 -17.06 -1.23
N HIS A 174 -14.28 -16.07 -0.51
CA HIS A 174 -13.78 -14.70 -0.49
C HIS A 174 -13.31 -14.36 0.91
N GLN A 175 -12.22 -13.61 1.00
CA GLN A 175 -11.73 -13.03 2.24
C GLN A 175 -11.37 -11.56 1.96
N ILE A 176 -11.90 -10.66 2.78
CA ILE A 176 -11.64 -9.21 2.76
C ILE A 176 -10.70 -8.90 3.94
N TYR A 177 -9.70 -8.05 3.72
CA TYR A 177 -8.79 -7.56 4.76
C TYR A 177 -9.13 -6.16 5.28
#